data_AF-A0A3B3V0S0-F1
#
_entry.id   AF-A0A3B3V0S0-F1
#
_cell.length_a   1.000
_cell.length_b   1.000
_cell.length_c   1.000
_cell.angle_alpha   90.00
_cell.angle_beta   90.00
_cell.angle_gamma   90.00
#
_symmetry.space_group_name_H-M   'P 1'
#
loop_
_entity.id
_entity.type
_entity.pdbx_description
1 polymer ?
#
loop_
_entity_poly.entity_id
_entity_poly.type
_entity_poly.pdbx_seq_one_letter_code
_entity_poly.pdbx_strand_id
1 'polypeptide(L)'
;DLDKKQQRVIFAQAAREELQSQVKVMDYTRYKVNAQKTKAEEDKIKQDLYVDHLTKDLDSKAQQVAEYEIQGSAQAQETAEVTKALSEAEMEYESLLMMHKKLLHQWNSNITDIKRHDETVNAMQEADEVILLDREIEGYKKSIYVELENNETLTVQLNRSSMDCVSVEKLINKKKLEREALQAQFTACLNSLSETKQIFAALTKEMTAHQTELKSQKNRLEKLSAARLELQEKIMAYFQQQLTHSKAASHSQNLTNKLVTRKKEKMHQLQLQERDTLSVKLECQKVEQHVNSLTISLESLDEEINKYNKLLNSHENTFASLVRQIRQKETTVNTLKIRIAKIVEITGQEDVHPLQIKIDNILVEIDELAAHIKSEQRLWLLHQGTLVGLTRELDVNKKKMRKLQKDYTGLQMKDIRLDEERELAELERGSMVLRKDLEKLCKLKTKNKERNETLEMENIQMETDFRNKLKDAEEQSAITFNHKLQIMLWERKTIILKETRSVVEFDISQGDIQKMNAEMHRMEVSIFTPNNFTLSFFTSFQNQTFLITMQDRNKKLQAVCKGIYKPSSSSETIGATLQSQREHLEECSKVLKQSCEDFPEHQGALHPVTLAAEAFIKIANQ
;
A
#
# COMPACT_ATOMS: atom_id res chain seq x y z
N ASP A 1 -147.16 23.39 -85.89
CA ASP A 1 -145.83 22.90 -86.33
C ASP A 1 -144.72 23.95 -86.41
N LEU A 2 -145.00 25.24 -86.65
CA LEU A 2 -143.96 26.29 -86.64
C LEU A 2 -143.41 26.59 -85.22
N ASP A 3 -144.29 26.58 -84.21
CA ASP A 3 -143.96 27.00 -82.84
C ASP A 3 -142.99 26.04 -82.11
N LYS A 4 -143.08 24.74 -82.41
CA LYS A 4 -142.15 23.72 -81.87
C LYS A 4 -140.73 23.85 -82.43
N LYS A 5 -140.55 24.40 -83.63
CA LYS A 5 -139.21 24.65 -84.21
C LYS A 5 -138.59 25.91 -83.64
N GLN A 6 -139.37 26.97 -83.41
CA GLN A 6 -138.90 28.22 -82.81
C GLN A 6 -138.38 27.99 -81.37
N GLN A 7 -139.11 27.24 -80.55
CA GLN A 7 -138.67 26.87 -79.20
C GLN A 7 -137.38 26.04 -79.20
N ARG A 8 -137.20 25.12 -80.17
CA ARG A 8 -135.96 24.34 -80.31
C ARG A 8 -134.75 25.19 -80.70
N VAL A 9 -134.93 26.21 -81.54
CA VAL A 9 -133.85 27.14 -81.92
C VAL A 9 -133.46 28.03 -80.75
N ILE A 10 -134.42 28.59 -80.01
CA ILE A 10 -134.14 29.41 -78.82
C ILE A 10 -133.43 28.57 -77.74
N PHE A 11 -133.87 27.33 -77.51
CA PHE A 11 -133.22 26.44 -76.55
C PHE A 11 -131.80 26.03 -76.99
N ALA A 12 -131.58 25.80 -78.30
CA ALA A 12 -130.25 25.52 -78.83
C ALA A 12 -129.33 26.76 -78.79
N GLN A 13 -129.87 27.97 -78.97
CA GLN A 13 -129.12 29.22 -78.87
C GLN A 13 -128.72 29.51 -77.42
N ALA A 14 -129.64 29.38 -76.46
CA ALA A 14 -129.37 29.51 -75.04
C ALA A 14 -128.34 28.45 -74.55
N ALA A 15 -128.51 27.19 -74.97
CA ALA A 15 -127.53 26.15 -74.67
C ALA A 15 -126.15 26.42 -75.29
N ARG A 16 -126.09 27.03 -76.48
CA ARG A 16 -124.83 27.41 -77.14
C ARG A 16 -124.15 28.58 -76.43
N GLU A 17 -124.90 29.60 -76.02
CA GLU A 17 -124.36 30.74 -75.25
C GLU A 17 -123.89 30.30 -73.87
N GLU A 18 -124.61 29.39 -73.21
CA GLU A 18 -124.19 28.78 -71.96
C GLU A 18 -122.97 27.89 -72.12
N LEU A 19 -122.90 27.07 -73.17
CA LEU A 19 -121.69 26.33 -73.54
C LEU A 19 -120.51 27.27 -73.86
N GLN A 20 -120.74 28.38 -74.55
CA GLN A 20 -119.69 29.35 -74.87
C GLN A 20 -119.21 30.10 -73.63
N SER A 21 -120.11 30.41 -72.70
CA SER A 21 -119.79 30.95 -71.38
C SER A 21 -119.00 29.95 -70.54
N GLN A 22 -119.45 28.69 -70.48
CA GLN A 22 -118.73 27.61 -69.80
C GLN A 22 -117.36 27.34 -70.42
N VAL A 23 -117.23 27.37 -71.75
CA VAL A 23 -115.94 27.24 -72.43
C VAL A 23 -115.03 28.42 -72.08
N LYS A 24 -115.52 29.65 -72.05
CA LYS A 24 -114.71 30.81 -71.60
C LYS A 24 -114.29 30.70 -70.14
N VAL A 25 -115.17 30.25 -69.25
CA VAL A 25 -114.85 30.01 -67.84
C VAL A 25 -113.85 28.86 -67.70
N MET A 26 -114.00 27.79 -68.49
CA MET A 26 -113.08 26.65 -68.53
C MET A 26 -111.72 27.06 -69.08
N ASP A 27 -111.66 27.87 -70.14
CA ASP A 27 -110.42 28.40 -70.70
C ASP A 27 -109.73 29.34 -69.72
N TYR A 28 -110.48 30.21 -69.03
CA TYR A 28 -109.93 31.08 -67.99
C TYR A 28 -109.44 30.31 -66.77
N THR A 29 -110.19 29.32 -66.29
CA THR A 29 -109.77 28.46 -65.17
C THR A 29 -108.58 27.60 -65.56
N ARG A 30 -108.55 27.04 -66.77
CA ARG A 30 -107.40 26.32 -67.31
C ARG A 30 -106.18 27.23 -67.42
N TYR A 31 -106.31 28.44 -67.93
CA TYR A 31 -105.22 29.42 -67.98
C TYR A 31 -104.71 29.75 -66.57
N LYS A 32 -105.61 30.02 -65.62
CA LYS A 32 -105.24 30.32 -64.23
C LYS A 32 -104.55 29.14 -63.53
N VAL A 33 -105.07 27.92 -63.70
CA VAL A 33 -104.46 26.69 -63.18
C VAL A 33 -103.11 26.44 -63.83
N ASN A 34 -102.99 26.64 -65.15
CA ASN A 34 -101.73 26.48 -65.86
C ASN A 34 -100.70 27.52 -65.42
N ALA A 35 -101.09 28.79 -65.24
CA ALA A 35 -100.23 29.82 -64.69
C ALA A 35 -99.80 29.54 -63.24
N GLN A 36 -100.70 29.02 -62.40
CA GLN A 36 -100.36 28.56 -61.05
C GLN A 36 -99.42 27.35 -61.07
N LYS A 37 -99.62 26.41 -61.99
CA LYS A 37 -98.75 25.25 -62.19
C LYS A 37 -97.36 25.68 -62.65
N THR A 38 -97.25 26.55 -63.66
CA THR A 38 -95.97 27.08 -64.12
C THR A 38 -95.25 27.84 -63.00
N LYS A 39 -95.97 28.65 -62.22
CA LYS A 39 -95.38 29.32 -61.05
C LYS A 39 -94.89 28.33 -59.98
N ALA A 40 -95.67 27.29 -59.68
CA ALA A 40 -95.25 26.24 -58.75
C ALA A 40 -94.07 25.41 -59.26
N GLU A 41 -93.99 25.17 -60.58
CA GLU A 41 -92.85 24.52 -61.23
C GLU A 41 -91.59 25.40 -61.16
N GLU A 42 -91.70 26.71 -61.42
CA GLU A 42 -90.60 27.66 -61.28
C GLU A 42 -90.10 27.76 -59.83
N ASP A 43 -91.00 27.82 -58.85
CA ASP A 43 -90.63 27.88 -57.44
C ASP A 43 -90.01 26.55 -56.97
N LYS A 44 -90.48 25.41 -57.49
CA LYS A 44 -89.86 24.10 -57.25
C LYS A 44 -88.45 24.02 -57.86
N ILE A 45 -88.25 24.50 -59.08
CA ILE A 45 -86.91 24.53 -59.70
C ILE A 45 -85.95 25.39 -58.87
N LYS A 46 -86.39 26.55 -58.37
CA LYS A 46 -85.56 27.38 -57.47
C LYS A 46 -85.22 26.64 -56.17
N GLN A 47 -86.18 25.93 -55.60
CA GLN A 47 -85.94 25.12 -54.41
C GLN A 47 -84.95 23.99 -54.68
N ASP A 48 -85.12 23.25 -55.78
CA ASP A 48 -84.23 22.13 -56.16
C ASP A 48 -82.80 22.63 -56.40
N LEU A 49 -82.62 23.77 -57.08
CA LEU A 49 -81.32 24.42 -57.26
C LEU A 49 -80.69 24.86 -55.93
N TYR A 50 -81.49 25.37 -55.00
CA TYR A 50 -81.01 25.75 -53.67
C TYR A 50 -80.58 24.53 -52.84
N VAL A 51 -81.35 23.45 -52.89
CA VAL A 51 -81.00 22.18 -52.23
C VAL A 51 -79.73 21.57 -52.83
N ASP A 52 -79.58 21.57 -54.16
CA ASP A 52 -78.36 21.08 -54.82
C ASP A 52 -77.12 21.90 -54.40
N HIS A 53 -77.25 23.23 -54.33
CA HIS A 53 -76.16 24.08 -53.82
C HIS A 53 -75.82 23.76 -52.36
N LEU A 54 -76.81 23.66 -51.47
CA LEU A 54 -76.59 23.30 -50.07
C LEU A 54 -75.97 21.90 -49.91
N THR A 55 -76.37 20.95 -50.76
CA THR A 55 -75.83 19.58 -50.73
C THR A 55 -74.37 19.57 -51.17
N LYS A 56 -74.03 20.28 -52.25
CA LYS A 56 -72.63 20.43 -52.70
C LYS A 56 -71.76 21.15 -51.69
N ASP A 57 -72.29 22.18 -51.04
CA ASP A 57 -71.58 22.90 -49.97
C ASP A 57 -71.37 21.99 -48.75
N LEU A 58 -72.39 21.20 -48.38
CA LEU A 58 -72.28 20.21 -47.30
C LEU A 58 -71.24 19.14 -47.64
N ASP A 59 -71.23 18.60 -48.86
CA ASP A 59 -70.26 17.62 -49.31
C ASP A 59 -68.84 18.19 -49.34
N SER A 60 -68.67 19.43 -49.83
CA SER A 60 -67.39 20.14 -49.80
C SER A 60 -66.90 20.35 -48.37
N LYS A 61 -67.80 20.73 -47.44
CA LYS A 61 -67.45 20.89 -46.03
C LYS A 61 -67.16 19.56 -45.35
N ALA A 62 -67.87 18.48 -45.68
CA ALA A 62 -67.60 17.15 -45.17
C ALA A 62 -66.24 16.61 -45.63
N GLN A 63 -65.89 16.82 -46.91
CA GLN A 63 -64.55 16.51 -47.43
C GLN A 63 -63.47 17.30 -46.71
N GLN A 64 -63.67 18.60 -46.50
CA GLN A 64 -62.74 19.44 -45.75
C GLN A 64 -62.56 18.98 -44.30
N VAL A 65 -63.65 18.56 -43.63
CA VAL A 65 -63.56 17.98 -42.28
C VAL A 65 -62.77 16.68 -42.29
N ALA A 66 -63.02 15.78 -43.24
CA ALA A 66 -62.29 14.52 -43.36
C ALA A 66 -60.79 14.74 -43.65
N GLU A 67 -60.44 15.71 -44.49
CA GLU A 67 -59.04 16.10 -44.73
C GLU A 67 -58.37 16.59 -43.45
N TYR A 68 -59.04 17.45 -42.66
CA TYR A 68 -58.51 17.92 -41.39
C TYR A 68 -58.44 16.83 -40.32
N GLU A 69 -59.37 15.87 -40.31
CA GLU A 69 -59.30 14.70 -39.41
C GLU A 69 -58.10 13.81 -39.75
N ILE A 70 -57.89 13.52 -41.04
CA ILE A 70 -56.71 12.77 -41.50
C ILE A 70 -55.43 13.52 -41.12
N GLN A 71 -55.37 14.83 -41.40
CA GLN A 71 -54.21 15.65 -41.02
C GLN A 71 -53.98 15.67 -39.51
N GLY A 72 -55.04 15.80 -38.70
CA GLY A 72 -54.94 15.77 -37.25
C GLY A 72 -54.44 14.42 -36.73
N SER A 73 -54.91 13.32 -37.31
CA SER A 73 -54.44 11.98 -36.96
C SER A 73 -52.96 11.75 -37.34
N ALA A 74 -52.55 12.19 -38.53
CA ALA A 74 -51.16 12.11 -38.98
C ALA A 74 -50.23 12.97 -38.11
N GLN A 75 -50.64 14.21 -37.79
CA GLN A 75 -49.87 15.10 -36.90
C GLN A 75 -49.78 14.55 -35.46
N ALA A 76 -50.85 13.94 -34.95
CA ALA A 76 -50.82 13.28 -33.64
C ALA A 76 -49.85 12.10 -33.63
N GLN A 77 -49.82 11.30 -34.70
CA GLN A 77 -48.89 10.19 -34.84
C GLN A 77 -47.43 10.69 -34.97
N GLU A 78 -47.15 11.66 -35.84
CA GLU A 78 -45.81 12.24 -35.98
C GLU A 78 -45.32 12.85 -34.66
N THR A 79 -46.19 13.55 -33.93
CA THR A 79 -45.85 14.11 -32.61
C THR A 79 -45.57 13.00 -31.59
N ALA A 80 -46.33 11.89 -31.62
CA ALA A 80 -46.09 10.73 -30.76
C ALA A 80 -44.75 10.05 -31.09
N GLU A 81 -44.39 9.91 -32.36
CA GLU A 81 -43.12 9.34 -32.78
C GLU A 81 -41.94 10.24 -32.39
N VAL A 82 -42.04 11.56 -32.59
CA VAL A 82 -41.01 12.53 -32.18
C VAL A 82 -40.85 12.58 -30.66
N THR A 83 -41.94 12.58 -29.89
CA THR A 83 -41.86 12.56 -28.42
C THR A 83 -41.25 11.28 -27.89
N LYS A 84 -41.53 10.13 -28.51
CA LYS A 84 -40.85 8.87 -28.19
C LYS A 84 -39.35 8.94 -28.48
N ALA A 85 -38.96 9.37 -29.68
CA ALA A 85 -37.55 9.53 -30.05
C ALA A 85 -36.81 10.53 -29.12
N LEU A 86 -37.48 11.60 -28.70
CA LEU A 86 -36.95 12.55 -27.73
C LEU A 86 -36.70 11.87 -26.37
N SER A 87 -37.67 11.11 -25.86
CA SER A 87 -37.51 10.39 -24.59
C SER A 87 -36.38 9.35 -24.65
N GLU A 88 -36.21 8.66 -25.78
CA GLU A 88 -35.09 7.72 -25.98
C GLU A 88 -33.74 8.46 -25.96
N ALA A 89 -33.63 9.59 -26.66
CA ALA A 89 -32.43 10.42 -26.65
C ALA A 89 -32.12 11.02 -25.25
N GLU A 90 -33.13 11.41 -24.49
CA GLU A 90 -32.98 11.88 -23.10
C GLU A 90 -32.43 10.77 -22.20
N MET A 91 -32.96 9.55 -22.31
CA MET A 91 -32.47 8.39 -21.55
C MET A 91 -31.03 8.02 -21.93
N GLU A 92 -30.67 8.05 -23.22
CA GLU A 92 -29.30 7.83 -23.68
C GLU A 92 -28.35 8.91 -23.15
N TYR A 93 -28.77 10.18 -23.18
CA TYR A 93 -28.01 11.29 -22.64
C TYR A 93 -27.78 11.16 -21.13
N GLU A 94 -28.80 10.79 -20.37
CA GLU A 94 -28.66 10.52 -18.93
C GLU A 94 -27.69 9.36 -18.64
N SER A 95 -27.75 8.29 -19.45
CA SER A 95 -26.80 7.17 -19.37
C SER A 95 -25.36 7.61 -19.63
N LEU A 96 -25.13 8.40 -20.68
CA LEU A 96 -23.81 8.98 -20.99
C LEU A 96 -23.31 9.90 -19.87
N LEU A 97 -24.19 10.73 -19.29
CA LEU A 97 -23.86 11.57 -18.14
C LEU A 97 -23.44 10.75 -16.92
N MET A 98 -24.13 9.64 -16.63
CA MET A 98 -23.75 8.74 -15.54
C MET A 98 -22.39 8.08 -15.80
N MET A 99 -22.14 7.62 -17.03
CA MET A 99 -20.85 7.05 -17.43
C MET A 99 -19.71 8.07 -17.30
N HIS A 100 -19.94 9.31 -17.76
CA HIS A 100 -18.97 10.40 -17.64
C HIS A 100 -18.65 10.71 -16.17
N LYS A 101 -19.66 10.81 -15.30
CA LYS A 101 -19.47 11.00 -13.85
C LYS A 101 -18.65 9.86 -13.23
N LYS A 102 -18.93 8.61 -13.61
CA LYS A 102 -18.18 7.43 -13.14
C LYS A 102 -16.72 7.47 -13.59
N LEU A 103 -16.47 7.78 -14.85
CA LEU A 103 -15.11 7.90 -15.40
C LEU A 103 -14.32 9.01 -14.71
N LEU A 104 -14.93 10.17 -14.49
CA LEU A 104 -14.31 11.29 -13.81
C LEU A 104 -13.99 10.96 -12.35
N HIS A 105 -14.87 10.22 -11.67
CA HIS A 105 -14.61 9.70 -10.33
C HIS A 105 -13.42 8.71 -10.31
N GLN A 106 -13.38 7.76 -11.25
CA GLN A 106 -12.27 6.83 -11.39
C GLN A 106 -10.95 7.55 -11.68
N TRP A 107 -10.96 8.53 -12.58
CA TRP A 107 -9.79 9.32 -12.93
C TRP A 107 -9.27 10.12 -11.72
N ASN A 108 -10.17 10.75 -10.95
CA ASN A 108 -9.79 11.44 -9.72
C ASN A 108 -9.22 10.49 -8.66
N SER A 109 -9.77 9.29 -8.52
CA SER A 109 -9.21 8.27 -7.63
C SER A 109 -7.78 7.91 -8.06
N ASN A 110 -7.58 7.61 -9.35
CA ASN A 110 -6.27 7.26 -9.88
C ASN A 110 -5.25 8.39 -9.69
N ILE A 111 -5.64 9.65 -9.93
CA ILE A 111 -4.76 10.81 -9.67
C ILE A 111 -4.39 10.89 -8.19
N THR A 112 -5.34 10.62 -7.29
CA THR A 112 -5.08 10.63 -5.85
C THR A 112 -4.11 9.52 -5.46
N ASP A 113 -4.26 8.33 -6.04
CA ASP A 113 -3.37 7.20 -5.78
C ASP A 113 -1.95 7.44 -6.34
N ILE A 114 -1.83 8.04 -7.53
CA ILE A 114 -0.54 8.46 -8.09
C ILE A 114 0.14 9.48 -7.16
N LYS A 115 -0.59 10.49 -6.67
CA LYS A 115 -0.04 11.48 -5.73
C LYS A 115 0.48 10.83 -4.44
N ARG A 116 -0.29 9.90 -3.86
CA ARG A 116 0.16 9.15 -2.67
C ARG A 116 1.41 8.32 -2.97
N HIS A 117 1.49 7.69 -4.15
CA HIS A 117 2.68 6.95 -4.55
C HIS A 117 3.89 7.88 -4.72
N ASP A 118 3.75 9.02 -5.38
CA ASP A 118 4.84 10.00 -5.51
C ASP A 118 5.30 10.53 -4.14
N GLU A 119 4.37 10.82 -3.22
CA GLU A 119 4.69 11.21 -1.84
C GLU A 119 5.49 10.12 -1.10
N THR A 120 5.11 8.84 -1.26
CA THR A 120 5.83 7.73 -0.64
C THR A 120 7.22 7.53 -1.24
N VAL A 121 7.36 7.68 -2.56
CA VAL A 121 8.67 7.57 -3.24
C VAL A 121 9.58 8.72 -2.84
N ASN A 122 9.07 9.95 -2.78
CA ASN A 122 9.84 11.11 -2.33
C ASN A 122 10.29 10.93 -0.87
N ALA A 123 9.40 10.50 0.04
CA ALA A 123 9.77 10.23 1.42
C ALA A 123 10.82 9.11 1.55
N MET A 124 10.76 8.08 0.71
CA MET A 124 11.79 7.03 0.65
C MET A 124 13.13 7.58 0.15
N GLN A 125 13.12 8.41 -0.88
CA GLN A 125 14.33 9.00 -1.45
C GLN A 125 15.00 9.99 -0.48
N GLU A 126 14.21 10.81 0.22
CA GLU A 126 14.70 11.67 1.31
C GLU A 126 15.33 10.85 2.45
N ALA A 127 14.71 9.72 2.83
CA ALA A 127 15.27 8.83 3.84
C ALA A 127 16.61 8.21 3.39
N ASP A 128 16.72 7.79 2.12
CA ASP A 128 17.96 7.25 1.56
C ASP A 128 19.07 8.32 1.51
N GLU A 129 18.75 9.58 1.16
CA GLU A 129 19.69 10.70 1.21
C GLU A 129 20.20 10.97 2.64
N VAL A 130 19.30 10.94 3.63
CA VAL A 130 19.67 11.09 5.05
C VAL A 130 20.62 9.96 5.48
N ILE A 131 20.36 8.71 5.10
CA ILE A 131 21.24 7.57 5.42
C ILE A 131 22.62 7.74 4.78
N LEU A 132 22.70 8.23 3.54
CA LEU A 132 23.98 8.52 2.88
C LEU A 132 24.74 9.63 3.60
N LEU A 133 24.08 10.73 3.94
CA LEU A 133 24.69 11.82 4.69
C LEU A 133 25.15 11.38 6.08
N ASP A 134 24.36 10.57 6.80
CA ASP A 134 24.77 10.01 8.10
C ASP A 134 26.02 9.13 7.97
N ARG A 135 26.10 8.34 6.90
CA ARG A 135 27.28 7.51 6.61
C ARG A 135 28.51 8.38 6.31
N GLU A 136 28.35 9.47 5.56
CA GLU A 136 29.42 10.44 5.30
C GLU A 136 29.87 11.15 6.57
N ILE A 137 28.93 11.64 7.38
CA ILE A 137 29.19 12.25 8.69
C ILE A 137 29.95 11.28 9.59
N GLU A 138 29.55 10.02 9.65
CA GLU A 138 30.23 9.01 10.45
C GLU A 138 31.64 8.70 9.92
N GLY A 139 31.82 8.72 8.59
CA GLY A 139 33.14 8.66 7.95
C GLY A 139 34.04 9.82 8.36
N TYR A 140 33.51 11.05 8.32
CA TYR A 140 34.24 12.25 8.75
C TYR A 140 34.56 12.23 10.24
N LYS A 141 33.62 11.82 11.10
CA LYS A 141 33.87 11.66 12.54
C LYS A 141 35.04 10.71 12.81
N LYS A 142 35.06 9.54 12.16
CA LYS A 142 36.17 8.58 12.29
C LYS A 142 37.50 9.17 11.84
N SER A 143 37.53 9.88 10.72
CA SER A 143 38.74 10.57 10.25
C SER A 143 39.20 11.64 11.25
N ILE A 144 38.27 12.43 11.81
CA ILE A 144 38.57 13.45 12.82
C ILE A 144 39.16 12.81 14.07
N TYR A 145 38.61 11.69 14.55
CA TYR A 145 39.17 10.99 15.71
C TYR A 145 40.59 10.50 15.48
N VAL A 146 40.88 9.92 14.31
CA VAL A 146 42.23 9.49 13.94
C VAL A 146 43.19 10.70 13.90
N GLU A 147 42.77 11.81 13.31
CA GLU A 147 43.59 13.03 13.27
C GLU A 147 43.78 13.67 14.67
N LEU A 148 42.79 13.59 15.55
CA LEU A 148 42.92 14.02 16.94
C LEU A 148 43.92 13.16 17.71
N GLU A 149 43.84 11.82 17.59
CA GLU A 149 44.80 10.90 18.22
C GLU A 149 46.23 11.11 17.69
N ASN A 150 46.36 11.36 16.38
CA ASN A 150 47.64 11.76 15.77
C ASN A 150 48.15 13.08 16.35
N ASN A 151 47.27 14.08 16.53
CA ASN A 151 47.64 15.37 17.11
C ASN A 151 48.08 15.27 18.57
N GLU A 152 47.37 14.46 19.38
CA GLU A 152 47.76 14.17 20.77
C GLU A 152 49.14 13.49 20.82
N THR A 153 49.37 12.52 19.94
CA THR A 153 50.66 11.82 19.82
C THR A 153 51.78 12.79 19.44
N LEU A 154 51.56 13.65 18.45
CA LEU A 154 52.53 14.67 18.04
C LEU A 154 52.79 15.69 19.15
N THR A 155 51.76 16.08 19.90
CA THR A 155 51.88 16.99 21.04
C THR A 155 52.74 16.37 22.16
N VAL A 156 52.54 15.09 22.45
CA VAL A 156 53.38 14.36 23.41
C VAL A 156 54.82 14.28 22.94
N GLN A 157 55.07 13.99 21.66
CA GLN A 157 56.41 13.96 21.08
C GLN A 157 57.09 15.33 21.13
N LEU A 158 56.36 16.41 20.82
CA LEU A 158 56.85 17.77 20.89
C LEU A 158 57.23 18.16 22.32
N ASN A 159 56.38 17.86 23.29
CA ASN A 159 56.66 18.13 24.70
C ASN A 159 57.89 17.36 25.19
N ARG A 160 58.04 16.08 24.80
CA ARG A 160 59.22 15.28 25.13
C ARG A 160 60.49 15.88 24.52
N SER A 161 60.46 16.21 23.23
CA SER A 161 61.59 16.86 22.54
C SER A 161 61.95 18.20 23.18
N SER A 162 60.96 19.01 23.55
CA SER A 162 61.17 20.27 24.27
C SER A 162 61.85 20.06 25.63
N MET A 163 61.41 19.06 26.41
CA MET A 163 62.05 18.69 27.68
C MET A 163 63.49 18.19 27.49
N ASP A 164 63.75 17.42 26.44
CA ASP A 164 65.08 16.94 26.09
C ASP A 164 65.99 18.12 25.71
N CYS A 165 65.50 19.06 24.88
CA CYS A 165 66.21 20.31 24.55
C CYS A 165 66.58 21.11 25.81
N VAL A 166 65.63 21.33 26.73
CA VAL A 166 65.89 22.04 27.99
C VAL A 166 66.93 21.30 28.85
N SER A 167 66.90 19.97 28.85
CA SER A 167 67.86 19.16 29.62
C SER A 167 69.27 19.23 29.02
N VAL A 168 69.36 19.16 27.68
CA VAL A 168 70.62 19.33 26.95
C VAL A 168 71.18 20.74 27.14
N GLU A 169 70.35 21.77 27.08
CA GLU A 169 70.77 23.16 27.31
C GLU A 169 71.33 23.36 28.72
N LYS A 170 70.70 22.78 29.75
CA LYS A 170 71.25 22.77 31.12
C LYS A 170 72.60 22.08 31.20
N LEU A 171 72.77 20.95 30.51
CA LEU A 171 74.03 20.22 30.48
C LEU A 171 75.13 21.01 29.75
N ILE A 172 74.80 21.65 28.63
CA ILE A 172 75.69 22.55 27.88
C ILE A 172 76.13 23.70 28.78
N ASN A 173 75.21 24.36 29.49
CA ASN A 173 75.54 25.44 30.41
C ASN A 173 76.45 24.97 31.56
N LYS A 174 76.19 23.79 32.13
CA LYS A 174 77.10 23.20 33.13
C LYS A 174 78.50 23.00 32.56
N LYS A 175 78.62 22.40 31.36
CA LYS A 175 79.92 22.20 30.70
C LYS A 175 80.61 23.49 30.32
N LYS A 176 79.85 24.53 29.96
CA LYS A 176 80.36 25.87 29.70
C LYS A 176 80.98 26.48 30.95
N LEU A 177 80.29 26.41 32.09
CA LEU A 177 80.81 26.89 33.38
C LEU A 177 82.05 26.12 33.83
N GLU A 178 82.06 24.78 33.69
CA GLU A 178 83.25 23.95 33.97
C GLU A 178 84.45 24.38 33.11
N ARG A 179 84.22 24.64 31.81
CA ARG A 179 85.27 25.12 30.89
C ARG A 179 85.79 26.49 31.28
N GLU A 180 84.91 27.42 31.65
CA GLU A 180 85.29 28.77 32.08
C GLU A 180 86.10 28.74 33.38
N ALA A 181 85.70 27.92 34.36
CA ALA A 181 86.46 27.71 35.59
C ALA A 181 87.86 27.12 35.32
N LEU A 182 87.94 26.11 34.46
CA LEU A 182 89.21 25.49 34.08
C LEU A 182 90.11 26.49 33.32
N GLN A 183 89.54 27.29 32.42
CA GLN A 183 90.25 28.35 31.72
C GLN A 183 90.80 29.41 32.69
N ALA A 184 90.02 29.79 33.71
CA ALA A 184 90.48 30.72 34.76
C ALA A 184 91.66 30.13 35.56
N GLN A 185 91.59 28.84 35.92
CA GLN A 185 92.69 28.14 36.59
C GLN A 185 93.96 28.08 35.73
N PHE A 186 93.83 27.74 34.44
CA PHE A 186 94.95 27.76 33.51
C PHE A 186 95.58 29.16 33.40
N THR A 187 94.75 30.19 33.31
CA THR A 187 95.22 31.59 33.24
C THR A 187 95.96 32.00 34.53
N ALA A 188 95.45 31.61 35.70
CA ALA A 188 96.11 31.87 36.99
C ALA A 188 97.47 31.14 37.08
N CYS A 189 97.53 29.88 36.64
CA CYS A 189 98.78 29.12 36.59
C CYS A 189 99.80 29.77 35.65
N LEU A 190 99.38 30.24 34.47
CA LEU A 190 100.25 30.98 33.54
C LEU A 190 100.79 32.28 34.16
N ASN A 191 99.94 33.03 34.88
CA ASN A 191 100.36 34.24 35.57
C ASN A 191 101.39 33.95 36.67
N SER A 192 101.11 32.97 37.54
CA SER A 192 102.05 32.53 38.59
C SER A 192 103.37 32.00 38.01
N LEU A 193 103.31 31.29 36.87
CA LEU A 193 104.51 30.85 36.16
C LEU A 193 105.32 32.04 35.61
N SER A 194 104.65 33.08 35.10
CA SER A 194 105.32 34.31 34.66
C SER A 194 105.99 35.04 35.84
N GLU A 195 105.29 35.17 36.97
CA GLU A 195 105.81 35.78 38.19
C GLU A 195 107.02 35.01 38.74
N THR A 196 106.93 33.68 38.84
CA THR A 196 108.05 32.83 39.29
C THR A 196 109.25 32.92 38.35
N LYS A 197 109.03 32.97 37.02
CA LYS A 197 110.11 33.24 36.05
C LYS A 197 110.75 34.61 36.27
N GLN A 198 109.98 35.65 36.57
CA GLN A 198 110.53 36.99 36.88
C GLN A 198 111.33 36.99 38.18
N ILE A 199 110.81 36.37 39.24
CA ILE A 199 111.52 36.22 40.53
C ILE A 199 112.83 35.45 40.34
N PHE A 200 112.79 34.34 39.59
CA PHE A 200 113.98 33.55 39.30
C PHE A 200 115.04 34.36 38.54
N ALA A 201 114.61 35.16 37.55
CA ALA A 201 115.52 36.05 36.82
C ALA A 201 116.15 37.11 37.76
N ALA A 202 115.38 37.69 38.68
CA ALA A 202 115.87 38.63 39.68
C ALA A 202 116.87 37.98 40.65
N LEU A 203 116.54 36.80 41.21
CA LEU A 203 117.44 36.05 42.10
C LEU A 203 118.72 35.61 41.39
N THR A 204 118.64 35.21 40.12
CA THR A 204 119.83 34.88 39.32
C THR A 204 120.74 36.10 39.18
N LYS A 205 120.16 37.28 38.92
CA LYS A 205 120.91 38.54 38.86
C LYS A 205 121.58 38.85 40.21
N GLU A 206 120.87 38.73 41.32
CA GLU A 206 121.44 38.91 42.66
C GLU A 206 122.54 37.89 42.98
N MET A 207 122.34 36.61 42.64
CA MET A 207 123.36 35.57 42.79
C MET A 207 124.63 35.92 42.02
N THR A 208 124.50 36.37 40.75
CA THR A 208 125.68 36.79 39.97
C THR A 208 126.37 38.00 40.58
N ALA A 209 125.62 38.96 41.15
CA ALA A 209 126.19 40.11 41.86
C ALA A 209 126.94 39.66 43.13
N HIS A 210 126.33 38.82 43.98
CA HIS A 210 126.98 38.26 45.16
C HIS A 210 128.22 37.43 44.81
N GLN A 211 128.19 36.66 43.71
CA GLN A 211 129.36 35.91 43.25
C GLN A 211 130.50 36.84 42.83
N THR A 212 130.20 37.96 42.16
CA THR A 212 131.21 38.96 41.80
C THR A 212 131.81 39.64 43.03
N GLU A 213 130.98 39.93 44.05
CA GLU A 213 131.43 40.49 45.33
C GLU A 213 132.25 39.48 46.13
N LEU A 214 131.84 38.21 46.20
CA LEU A 214 132.64 37.15 46.83
C LEU A 214 134.03 37.03 46.18
N LYS A 215 134.10 37.11 44.85
CA LYS A 215 135.36 37.09 44.11
C LYS A 215 136.21 38.32 44.44
N SER A 216 135.61 39.51 44.54
CA SER A 216 136.32 40.74 44.94
C SER A 216 136.90 40.61 46.35
N GLN A 217 136.13 40.08 47.31
CA GLN A 217 136.54 39.87 48.69
C GLN A 217 137.62 38.79 48.83
N LYS A 218 137.52 37.67 48.09
CA LYS A 218 138.58 36.64 48.04
C LYS A 218 139.91 37.22 47.57
N ASN A 219 139.91 37.99 46.48
CA ASN A 219 141.11 38.66 45.99
C ASN A 219 141.69 39.64 47.03
N ARG A 220 140.84 40.34 47.79
CA ARG A 220 141.27 41.21 48.88
C ARG A 220 141.90 40.42 50.03
N LEU A 221 141.32 39.27 50.40
CA LEU A 221 141.86 38.38 51.43
C LEU A 221 143.22 37.80 51.02
N GLU A 222 143.38 37.37 49.78
CA GLU A 222 144.66 36.87 49.25
C GLU A 222 145.76 37.92 49.38
N LYS A 223 145.49 39.17 48.97
CA LYS A 223 146.43 40.30 49.15
C LYS A 223 146.84 40.52 50.61
N LEU A 224 145.88 40.47 51.53
CA LEU A 224 146.16 40.60 52.98
C LEU A 224 146.96 39.41 53.52
N SER A 225 146.69 38.19 53.03
CA SER A 225 147.40 36.98 53.45
C SER A 225 148.87 36.96 52.99
N ALA A 226 149.14 37.46 51.78
CA ALA A 226 150.49 37.64 51.26
C ALA A 226 151.29 38.60 52.15
N ALA A 227 150.70 39.77 52.48
CA ALA A 227 151.32 40.73 53.40
C ALA A 227 151.60 40.14 54.79
N ARG A 228 150.71 39.25 55.29
CA ARG A 228 150.92 38.54 56.57
C ARG A 228 152.09 37.56 56.52
N LEU A 229 152.24 36.81 55.43
CA LEU A 229 153.35 35.85 55.25
C LEU A 229 154.70 36.58 55.22
N GLU A 230 154.80 37.68 54.49
CA GLU A 230 156.00 38.53 54.48
C GLU A 230 156.40 39.02 55.88
N LEU A 231 155.41 39.31 56.73
CA LEU A 231 155.63 39.67 58.14
C LEU A 231 156.10 38.47 58.99
N GLN A 232 155.54 37.28 58.77
CA GLN A 232 155.95 36.07 59.49
C GLN A 232 157.37 35.63 59.16
N GLU A 233 157.79 35.73 57.90
CA GLU A 233 159.16 35.40 57.48
C GLU A 233 160.19 36.27 58.20
N LYS A 234 159.90 37.57 58.36
CA LYS A 234 160.76 38.50 59.13
C LYS A 234 160.90 38.07 60.59
N ILE A 235 159.84 37.54 61.21
CA ILE A 235 159.86 37.05 62.60
C ILE A 235 160.65 35.74 62.72
N MET A 236 160.51 34.83 61.76
CA MET A 236 161.18 33.53 61.77
C MET A 236 162.71 33.69 61.68
N ALA A 237 163.17 34.60 60.82
CA ALA A 237 164.59 34.93 60.70
C ALA A 237 165.17 35.46 62.03
N TYR A 238 164.40 36.26 62.77
CA TYR A 238 164.78 36.74 64.10
C TYR A 238 164.92 35.60 65.11
N PHE A 239 163.99 34.62 65.11
CA PHE A 239 164.02 33.49 66.04
C PHE A 239 165.14 32.48 65.76
N GLN A 240 165.46 32.18 64.50
CA GLN A 240 166.54 31.24 64.15
C GLN A 240 167.92 31.72 64.61
N GLN A 241 168.12 33.03 64.76
CA GLN A 241 169.36 33.61 65.28
C GLN A 241 169.60 33.29 66.76
N GLN A 242 168.56 32.94 67.54
CA GLN A 242 168.65 32.75 69.00
C GLN A 242 168.98 31.33 69.47
N LEU A 243 168.98 30.31 68.61
CA LEU A 243 168.73 28.91 69.04
C LEU A 243 169.87 27.88 68.88
N THR A 244 171.14 28.28 68.83
CA THR A 244 172.27 27.31 68.89
C THR A 244 172.79 27.12 70.32
N HIS A 245 172.42 26.03 71.03
CA HIS A 245 173.30 25.22 71.93
C HIS A 245 172.57 24.02 72.60
N SER A 246 173.32 22.94 72.89
CA SER A 246 172.91 21.52 72.91
C SER A 246 172.44 20.93 74.26
N LYS A 247 171.33 21.45 74.82
CA LYS A 247 170.53 20.75 75.87
C LYS A 247 169.14 20.28 75.40
N ALA A 248 168.73 20.67 74.19
CA ALA A 248 167.41 20.39 73.62
C ALA A 248 167.24 18.95 73.07
N ALA A 249 168.32 18.30 72.66
CA ALA A 249 168.26 16.98 72.01
C ALA A 249 167.79 15.86 72.95
N SER A 250 168.17 15.90 74.23
CA SER A 250 167.74 14.88 75.21
C SER A 250 166.28 15.06 75.66
N HIS A 251 165.77 16.30 75.68
CA HIS A 251 164.36 16.59 75.90
C HIS A 251 163.48 16.07 74.74
N SER A 252 163.97 16.21 73.50
CA SER A 252 163.29 15.74 72.28
C SER A 252 163.02 14.23 72.30
N GLN A 253 164.00 13.42 72.72
CA GLN A 253 163.86 11.96 72.77
C GLN A 253 162.74 11.51 73.72
N ASN A 254 162.65 12.12 74.91
CA ASN A 254 161.60 11.81 75.90
C ASN A 254 160.21 12.28 75.44
N LEU A 255 160.14 13.40 74.70
CA LEU A 255 158.91 13.85 74.05
C LEU A 255 158.41 12.86 73.00
N THR A 256 159.30 12.27 72.20
CA THR A 256 158.95 11.28 71.18
C THR A 256 158.32 10.02 71.77
N ASN A 257 158.87 9.50 72.87
CA ASN A 257 158.31 8.31 73.52
C ASN A 257 156.92 8.57 74.13
N LYS A 258 156.68 9.78 74.68
CA LYS A 258 155.35 10.21 75.13
C LYS A 258 154.37 10.39 73.96
N LEU A 259 154.85 10.80 72.79
CA LEU A 259 154.02 10.90 71.58
C LEU A 259 153.55 9.52 71.08
N VAL A 260 154.43 8.51 71.07
CA VAL A 260 154.09 7.17 70.57
C VAL A 260 153.05 6.48 71.45
N THR A 261 153.17 6.57 72.78
CA THR A 261 152.17 6.03 73.72
C THR A 261 150.81 6.72 73.56
N ARG A 262 150.80 8.05 73.44
CA ARG A 262 149.58 8.83 73.17
C ARG A 262 148.94 8.49 71.81
N LYS A 263 149.74 8.17 70.79
CA LYS A 263 149.26 7.71 69.48
C LYS A 263 148.53 6.37 69.56
N LYS A 264 149.08 5.40 70.31
CA LYS A 264 148.45 4.09 70.50
C LYS A 264 147.10 4.21 71.23
N GLU A 265 147.03 5.02 72.28
CA GLU A 265 145.78 5.31 72.99
C GLU A 265 144.72 5.92 72.05
N LYS A 266 145.11 6.90 71.21
CA LYS A 266 144.19 7.51 70.25
C LYS A 266 143.72 6.55 69.16
N MET A 267 144.57 5.62 68.73
CA MET A 267 144.19 4.57 67.78
C MET A 267 143.09 3.66 68.36
N HIS A 268 143.24 3.23 69.62
CA HIS A 268 142.25 2.41 70.29
C HIS A 268 140.91 3.15 70.46
N GLN A 269 140.94 4.43 70.82
CA GLN A 269 139.74 5.28 70.88
C GLN A 269 139.03 5.39 69.53
N LEU A 270 139.79 5.53 68.43
CA LEU A 270 139.24 5.59 67.09
C LEU A 270 138.54 4.28 66.69
N GLN A 271 139.14 3.12 67.00
CA GLN A 271 138.53 1.81 66.76
C GLN A 271 137.22 1.61 67.53
N LEU A 272 137.16 2.08 68.79
CA LEU A 272 135.92 2.07 69.57
C LEU A 272 134.84 2.97 68.93
N GLN A 273 135.21 4.18 68.52
CA GLN A 273 134.30 5.10 67.83
C GLN A 273 133.79 4.56 66.49
N GLU A 274 134.65 3.89 65.71
CA GLU A 274 134.27 3.23 64.45
C GLU A 274 133.24 2.12 64.71
N ARG A 275 133.47 1.28 65.73
CA ARG A 275 132.53 0.24 66.14
C ARG A 275 131.18 0.82 66.56
N ASP A 276 131.18 1.87 67.39
CA ASP A 276 129.95 2.52 67.85
C ASP A 276 129.22 3.18 66.66
N THR A 277 129.94 3.78 65.72
CA THR A 277 129.38 4.35 64.48
C THR A 277 128.72 3.27 63.62
N LEU A 278 129.34 2.09 63.49
CA LEU A 278 128.75 0.96 62.76
C LEU A 278 127.49 0.43 63.47
N SER A 279 127.49 0.37 64.80
CA SER A 279 126.31 -0.02 65.59
C SER A 279 125.15 0.95 65.37
N VAL A 280 125.40 2.27 65.40
CA VAL A 280 124.38 3.30 65.14
C VAL A 280 123.87 3.20 63.71
N LYS A 281 124.75 3.00 62.71
CA LYS A 281 124.33 2.81 61.32
C LYS A 281 123.41 1.61 61.14
N LEU A 282 123.71 0.49 61.78
CA LEU A 282 122.85 -0.69 61.74
C LEU A 282 121.48 -0.40 62.35
N GLU A 283 121.43 0.34 63.46
CA GLU A 283 120.17 0.71 64.10
C GLU A 283 119.37 1.70 63.25
N CYS A 284 120.03 2.70 62.64
CA CYS A 284 119.39 3.59 61.67
C CYS A 284 118.78 2.83 60.50
N GLN A 285 119.46 1.80 59.97
CA GLN A 285 118.93 0.96 58.89
C GLN A 285 117.69 0.17 59.33
N LYS A 286 117.66 -0.36 60.56
CA LYS A 286 116.46 -1.04 61.08
C LYS A 286 115.29 -0.07 61.22
N VAL A 287 115.54 1.13 61.74
CA VAL A 287 114.52 2.18 61.87
C VAL A 287 114.02 2.61 60.49
N GLU A 288 114.92 2.80 59.51
CA GLU A 288 114.57 3.15 58.13
C GLU A 288 113.71 2.06 57.47
N GLN A 289 114.07 0.78 57.63
CA GLN A 289 113.25 -0.34 57.17
C GLN A 289 111.87 -0.35 57.84
N HIS A 290 111.80 -0.08 59.14
CA HIS A 290 110.53 -0.01 59.87
C HIS A 290 109.67 1.16 59.39
N VAL A 291 110.25 2.35 59.24
CA VAL A 291 109.56 3.54 58.71
C VAL A 291 109.05 3.25 57.30
N ASN A 292 109.85 2.66 56.42
CA ASN A 292 109.41 2.30 55.07
C ASN A 292 108.25 1.30 55.09
N SER A 293 108.27 0.31 55.99
CA SER A 293 107.15 -0.63 56.14
C SER A 293 105.86 0.05 56.62
N LEU A 294 105.97 1.02 57.55
CA LEU A 294 104.85 1.81 58.04
C LEU A 294 104.31 2.77 56.96
N THR A 295 105.19 3.38 56.17
CA THR A 295 104.81 4.23 55.04
C THR A 295 103.97 3.45 54.03
N ILE A 296 104.42 2.25 53.62
CA ILE A 296 103.65 1.38 52.71
C ILE A 296 102.29 1.00 53.33
N SER A 297 102.26 0.69 54.62
CA SER A 297 100.99 0.39 55.31
C SER A 297 100.06 1.60 55.34
N LEU A 298 100.57 2.81 55.57
CA LEU A 298 99.79 4.05 55.55
C LEU A 298 99.25 4.36 54.16
N GLU A 299 100.06 4.20 53.11
CA GLU A 299 99.61 4.35 51.72
C GLU A 299 98.48 3.37 51.39
N SER A 300 98.59 2.11 51.82
CA SER A 300 97.53 1.12 51.61
C SER A 300 96.22 1.47 52.34
N LEU A 301 96.30 2.01 53.56
CA LEU A 301 95.14 2.46 54.32
C LEU A 301 94.52 3.72 53.70
N ASP A 302 95.34 4.65 53.21
CA ASP A 302 94.86 5.85 52.52
C ASP A 302 94.14 5.48 51.21
N GLU A 303 94.64 4.50 50.47
CA GLU A 303 93.93 3.95 49.31
C GLU A 303 92.58 3.34 49.68
N GLU A 304 92.49 2.61 50.80
CA GLU A 304 91.23 2.02 51.27
C GLU A 304 90.23 3.11 51.70
N ILE A 305 90.70 4.11 52.44
CA ILE A 305 89.90 5.29 52.82
C ILE A 305 89.40 6.01 51.57
N ASN A 306 90.24 6.20 50.56
CA ASN A 306 89.85 6.82 49.29
C ASN A 306 88.81 5.98 48.52
N LYS A 307 88.88 4.64 48.59
CA LYS A 307 87.84 3.75 48.02
C LYS A 307 86.51 3.91 48.75
N TYR A 308 86.51 3.89 50.09
CA TYR A 308 85.28 4.09 50.88
C TYR A 308 84.69 5.49 50.70
N ASN A 309 85.52 6.54 50.64
CA ASN A 309 85.05 7.90 50.38
C ASN A 309 84.40 8.03 49.00
N LYS A 310 84.95 7.39 47.97
CA LYS A 310 84.32 7.34 46.63
C LYS A 310 82.97 6.63 46.67
N LEU A 311 82.89 5.50 47.37
CA LEU A 311 81.64 4.74 47.53
C LEU A 311 80.59 5.54 48.30
N LEU A 312 80.99 6.16 49.42
CA LEU A 312 80.13 7.02 50.23
C LEU A 312 79.57 8.17 49.39
N ASN A 313 80.42 8.89 48.67
CA ASN A 313 79.99 9.97 47.79
C ASN A 313 79.01 9.46 46.70
N SER A 314 79.22 8.26 46.16
CA SER A 314 78.26 7.66 45.22
C SER A 314 76.89 7.38 45.86
N HIS A 315 76.88 6.88 47.10
CA HIS A 315 75.65 6.64 47.87
C HIS A 315 74.96 7.95 48.26
N GLU A 316 75.71 8.96 48.69
CA GLU A 316 75.17 10.30 49.01
C GLU A 316 74.52 10.93 47.77
N ASN A 317 75.14 10.82 46.60
CA ASN A 317 74.58 11.33 45.35
C ASN A 317 73.29 10.59 44.94
N THR A 318 73.25 9.27 45.09
CA THR A 318 72.04 8.48 44.81
C THR A 318 70.92 8.79 45.81
N PHE A 319 71.24 8.92 47.10
CA PHE A 319 70.30 9.33 48.13
C PHE A 319 69.74 10.74 47.87
N ALA A 320 70.59 11.72 47.53
CA ALA A 320 70.15 13.06 47.17
C ALA A 320 69.20 13.06 45.95
N SER A 321 69.49 12.22 44.95
CA SER A 321 68.60 12.04 43.78
C SER A 321 67.24 11.46 44.17
N LEU A 322 67.20 10.44 45.02
CA LEU A 322 65.97 9.83 45.52
C LEU A 322 65.15 10.82 46.35
N VAL A 323 65.78 11.57 47.25
CA VAL A 323 65.11 12.63 48.04
C VAL A 323 64.48 13.68 47.12
N ARG A 324 65.17 14.09 46.05
CA ARG A 324 64.62 15.03 45.06
C ARG A 324 63.38 14.45 44.36
N GLN A 325 63.40 13.17 43.99
CA GLN A 325 62.24 12.49 43.37
C GLN A 325 61.06 12.36 44.34
N ILE A 326 61.32 12.04 45.60
CA ILE A 326 60.27 11.96 46.64
C ILE A 326 59.60 13.33 46.78
N ARG A 327 60.37 14.42 46.93
CA ARG A 327 59.81 15.77 47.01
C ARG A 327 58.98 16.13 45.78
N GLN A 328 59.44 15.76 44.58
CA GLN A 328 58.68 15.99 43.34
C GLN A 328 57.37 15.17 43.32
N LYS A 329 57.38 13.93 43.80
CA LYS A 329 56.15 13.12 43.91
C LYS A 329 55.20 13.68 44.96
N GLU A 330 55.70 14.14 46.10
CA GLU A 330 54.91 14.80 47.15
C GLU A 330 54.25 16.08 46.65
N THR A 331 54.97 16.94 45.91
CA THR A 331 54.37 18.13 45.30
C THR A 331 53.30 17.77 44.26
N THR A 332 53.52 16.71 43.48
CA THR A 332 52.52 16.20 42.52
C THR A 332 51.27 15.68 43.25
N VAL A 333 51.45 14.89 44.31
CA VAL A 333 50.34 14.38 45.15
C VAL A 333 49.58 15.54 45.78
N ASN A 334 50.25 16.54 46.33
CA ASN A 334 49.60 17.70 46.92
C ASN A 334 48.82 18.50 45.86
N THR A 335 49.38 18.66 44.66
CA THR A 335 48.69 19.31 43.54
C THR A 335 47.43 18.53 43.14
N LEU A 336 47.52 17.21 43.06
CA LEU A 336 46.37 16.34 42.76
C LEU A 336 45.31 16.42 43.88
N LYS A 337 45.72 16.39 45.15
CA LYS A 337 44.80 16.57 46.29
C LYS A 337 44.05 17.90 46.22
N ILE A 338 44.74 19.00 45.88
CA ILE A 338 44.11 20.31 45.70
C ILE A 338 43.13 20.30 44.51
N ARG A 339 43.49 19.65 43.39
CA ARG A 339 42.58 19.53 42.23
C ARG A 339 41.35 18.70 42.56
N ILE A 340 41.51 17.58 43.29
CA ILE A 340 40.41 16.76 43.76
C ILE A 340 39.49 17.58 44.67
N ALA A 341 40.05 18.29 45.67
CA ALA A 341 39.26 19.15 46.56
C ALA A 341 38.47 20.23 45.81
N LYS A 342 39.07 20.86 44.79
CA LYS A 342 38.38 21.84 43.93
C LYS A 342 37.26 21.23 43.10
N ILE A 343 37.46 20.02 42.58
CA ILE A 343 36.41 19.29 41.85
C ILE A 343 35.26 18.98 42.81
N VAL A 344 35.54 18.47 44.01
CA VAL A 344 34.51 18.20 45.03
C VAL A 344 33.73 19.47 45.39
N GLU A 345 34.41 20.60 45.58
CA GLU A 345 33.77 21.90 45.87
C GLU A 345 32.83 22.37 44.74
N ILE A 346 33.22 22.20 43.47
CA ILE A 346 32.39 22.58 42.31
C ILE A 346 31.21 21.64 42.11
N THR A 347 31.40 20.34 42.36
CA THR A 347 30.41 19.31 42.02
C THR A 347 29.41 19.07 43.15
N GLY A 348 29.71 19.53 44.37
CA GLY A 348 28.84 19.38 45.55
C GLY A 348 28.62 17.91 45.98
N GLN A 349 29.30 16.96 45.34
CA GLN A 349 29.20 15.54 45.59
C GLN A 349 30.57 14.99 46.00
N GLU A 350 30.57 14.32 47.14
CA GLU A 350 31.71 13.63 47.72
C GLU A 350 31.91 12.31 46.94
N ASP A 351 33.03 12.19 46.22
CA ASP A 351 33.55 10.96 45.57
C ASP A 351 32.51 10.00 44.95
N VAL A 352 31.60 10.49 44.12
CA VAL A 352 30.74 9.61 43.32
C VAL A 352 31.46 9.29 42.01
N HIS A 353 31.89 8.03 41.86
CA HIS A 353 32.56 7.55 40.66
C HIS A 353 31.71 7.86 39.41
N PRO A 354 32.26 8.35 38.27
CA PRO A 354 31.45 8.69 37.09
C PRO A 354 30.58 7.54 36.56
N LEU A 355 30.96 6.29 36.84
CA LEU A 355 30.13 5.12 36.56
C LEU A 355 28.90 5.04 37.47
N GLN A 356 29.00 5.44 38.74
CA GLN A 356 27.87 5.48 39.66
C GLN A 356 26.86 6.57 39.26
N ILE A 357 27.32 7.74 38.81
CA ILE A 357 26.43 8.77 38.24
C ILE A 357 25.71 8.24 36.99
N LYS A 358 26.41 7.51 36.13
CA LYS A 358 25.78 6.86 34.97
C LYS A 358 24.77 5.79 35.37
N ILE A 359 25.07 4.98 36.39
CA ILE A 359 24.15 3.99 36.92
C ILE A 359 22.90 4.68 37.47
N ASP A 360 23.05 5.73 38.27
CA ASP A 360 21.93 6.45 38.86
C ASP A 360 21.07 7.12 37.78
N ASN A 361 21.68 7.71 36.74
CA ASN A 361 20.95 8.25 35.59
C ASN A 361 20.18 7.16 34.82
N ILE A 362 20.81 6.01 34.55
CA ILE A 362 20.14 4.88 33.88
C ILE A 362 18.99 4.35 34.76
N LEU A 363 19.15 4.33 36.08
CA LEU A 363 18.06 3.94 36.99
C LEU A 363 16.88 4.90 36.91
N VAL A 364 17.13 6.22 36.85
CA VAL A 364 16.09 7.22 36.63
C VAL A 364 15.41 7.02 35.28
N GLU A 365 16.17 6.80 34.20
CA GLU A 365 15.61 6.52 32.86
C GLU A 365 14.75 5.24 32.85
N ILE A 366 15.17 4.19 33.57
CA ILE A 366 14.40 2.96 33.73
C ILE A 366 13.08 3.24 34.46
N ASP A 367 13.10 4.03 35.53
CA ASP A 367 11.89 4.37 36.29
C ASP A 367 10.92 5.22 35.47
N GLU A 368 11.43 6.16 34.67
CA GLU A 368 10.63 6.96 33.73
C GLU A 368 9.98 6.07 32.65
N LEU A 369 10.74 5.15 32.05
CA LEU A 369 10.21 4.18 31.09
C LEU A 369 9.17 3.26 31.72
N ALA A 370 9.39 2.80 32.95
CA ALA A 370 8.43 1.99 33.68
C ALA A 370 7.13 2.76 33.96
N ALA A 371 7.22 4.07 34.26
CA ALA A 371 6.06 4.93 34.40
C ALA A 371 5.32 5.14 33.06
N HIS A 372 6.06 5.32 31.96
CA HIS A 372 5.51 5.44 30.61
C HIS A 372 4.73 4.18 30.22
N ILE A 373 5.34 2.99 30.38
CA ILE A 373 4.69 1.70 30.10
C ILE A 373 3.39 1.55 30.91
N LYS A 374 3.39 1.90 32.21
CA LYS A 374 2.16 1.87 33.02
C LYS A 374 1.09 2.82 32.50
N SER A 375 1.48 3.99 31.98
CA SER A 375 0.54 4.95 31.39
C SER A 375 -0.09 4.42 30.08
N GLU A 376 0.72 3.83 29.21
CA GLU A 376 0.26 3.23 27.95
C GLU A 376 -0.62 2.02 28.20
N GLN A 377 -0.29 1.17 29.18
CA GLN A 377 -1.14 0.06 29.59
C GLN A 377 -2.54 0.53 30.03
N ARG A 378 -2.63 1.65 30.75
CA ARG A 378 -3.92 2.25 31.13
C ARG A 378 -4.69 2.76 29.91
N LEU A 379 -4.00 3.43 28.99
CA LEU A 379 -4.61 3.92 27.76
C LEU A 379 -5.13 2.77 26.89
N TRP A 380 -4.35 1.69 26.76
CA TRP A 380 -4.75 0.49 26.06
C TRP A 380 -6.00 -0.16 26.66
N LEU A 381 -6.08 -0.28 27.99
CA LEU A 381 -7.27 -0.78 28.68
C LEU A 381 -8.50 0.10 28.42
N LEU A 382 -8.32 1.44 28.39
CA LEU A 382 -9.41 2.36 28.07
C LEU A 382 -9.91 2.16 26.63
N HIS A 383 -9.00 2.06 25.66
CA HIS A 383 -9.36 1.79 24.27
C HIS A 383 -10.04 0.43 24.10
N GLN A 384 -9.55 -0.60 24.79
CA GLN A 384 -10.19 -1.91 24.80
C GLN A 384 -11.61 -1.85 25.39
N GLY A 385 -11.80 -1.09 26.47
CA GLY A 385 -13.12 -0.84 27.07
C GLY A 385 -14.08 -0.19 26.09
N THR A 386 -13.64 0.85 25.39
CA THR A 386 -14.43 1.52 24.34
C THR A 386 -14.76 0.58 23.18
N LEU A 387 -13.80 -0.21 22.71
CA LEU A 387 -14.01 -1.19 21.63
C LEU A 387 -15.06 -2.24 22.03
N VAL A 388 -14.97 -2.77 23.25
CA VAL A 388 -15.98 -3.71 23.79
C VAL A 388 -17.35 -3.04 23.89
N GLY A 389 -17.40 -1.78 24.33
CA GLY A 389 -18.63 -0.97 24.35
C GLY A 389 -19.28 -0.86 22.97
N LEU A 390 -18.52 -0.39 21.98
CA LEU A 390 -18.97 -0.26 20.59
C LEU A 390 -19.40 -1.60 19.99
N THR A 391 -18.70 -2.69 20.31
CA THR A 391 -19.06 -4.04 19.84
C THR A 391 -20.42 -4.48 20.41
N ARG A 392 -20.68 -4.20 21.70
CA ARG A 392 -21.97 -4.50 22.33
C ARG A 392 -23.10 -3.66 21.72
N GLU A 393 -22.86 -2.37 21.48
CA GLU A 393 -23.84 -1.50 20.82
C GLU A 393 -24.16 -1.97 19.40
N LEU A 394 -23.13 -2.37 18.64
CA LEU A 394 -23.26 -2.93 17.32
C LEU A 394 -24.11 -4.22 17.35
N ASP A 395 -23.90 -5.10 18.32
CA ASP A 395 -24.73 -6.31 18.49
C ASP A 395 -26.19 -6.00 18.84
N VAL A 396 -26.43 -4.99 19.68
CA VAL A 396 -27.79 -4.50 19.97
C VAL A 396 -28.44 -3.95 18.70
N ASN A 397 -27.72 -3.15 17.92
CA ASN A 397 -28.20 -2.60 16.65
C ASN A 397 -28.47 -3.71 15.62
N LYS A 398 -27.61 -4.72 15.50
CA LYS A 398 -27.85 -5.91 14.68
C LYS A 398 -29.13 -6.65 15.09
N LYS A 399 -29.41 -6.76 16.40
CA LYS A 399 -30.67 -7.37 16.89
C LYS A 399 -31.88 -6.51 16.51
N LYS A 400 -31.80 -5.19 16.66
CA LYS A 400 -32.86 -4.25 16.23
C LYS A 400 -33.11 -4.33 14.72
N MET A 401 -32.05 -4.36 13.90
CA MET A 401 -32.16 -4.50 12.45
C MET A 401 -32.84 -5.80 12.04
N ARG A 402 -32.47 -6.93 12.67
CA ARG A 402 -33.16 -8.22 12.45
C ARG A 402 -34.64 -8.18 12.82
N LYS A 403 -34.98 -7.48 13.91
CA LYS A 403 -36.38 -7.28 14.30
C LYS A 403 -37.13 -6.47 13.25
N LEU A 404 -36.59 -5.32 12.83
CA LEU A 404 -37.18 -4.48 11.78
C LEU A 404 -37.32 -5.23 10.45
N GLN A 405 -36.34 -6.04 10.08
CA GLN A 405 -36.41 -6.88 8.88
C GLN A 405 -37.56 -7.88 8.97
N LYS A 406 -37.74 -8.55 10.13
CA LYS A 406 -38.87 -9.46 10.36
C LYS A 406 -40.21 -8.73 10.33
N ASP A 407 -40.28 -7.55 10.92
CA ASP A 407 -41.50 -6.75 10.93
C ASP A 407 -41.85 -6.26 9.51
N TYR A 408 -40.85 -5.84 8.72
CA TYR A 408 -41.02 -5.45 7.32
C TYR A 408 -41.50 -6.62 6.45
N THR A 409 -40.88 -7.80 6.55
CA THR A 409 -41.34 -8.97 5.79
C THR A 409 -42.75 -9.39 6.21
N GLY A 410 -43.07 -9.29 7.51
CA GLY A 410 -44.43 -9.52 8.00
C GLY A 410 -45.46 -8.55 7.43
N LEU A 411 -45.12 -7.25 7.34
CA LEU A 411 -45.96 -6.24 6.70
C LEU A 411 -46.10 -6.48 5.20
N GLN A 412 -45.01 -6.78 4.50
CA GLN A 412 -45.02 -7.09 3.07
C GLN A 412 -45.91 -8.30 2.76
N MET A 413 -45.81 -9.37 3.56
CA MET A 413 -46.69 -10.53 3.41
C MET A 413 -48.15 -10.18 3.69
N LYS A 414 -48.42 -9.29 4.66
CA LYS A 414 -49.80 -8.84 4.94
C LYS A 414 -50.35 -8.00 3.79
N ASP A 415 -49.53 -7.16 3.17
CA ASP A 415 -49.90 -6.34 2.02
C ASP A 415 -50.29 -7.20 0.83
N ILE A 416 -49.43 -8.18 0.47
CA ILE A 416 -49.72 -9.17 -0.57
C ILE A 416 -51.04 -9.91 -0.28
N ARG A 417 -51.25 -10.35 0.96
CA ARG A 417 -52.50 -11.02 1.35
C ARG A 417 -53.73 -10.12 1.20
N LEU A 418 -53.61 -8.84 1.54
CA LEU A 418 -54.70 -7.88 1.38
C LEU A 418 -54.99 -7.62 -0.10
N ASP A 419 -53.97 -7.54 -0.95
CA ASP A 419 -54.12 -7.42 -2.40
C ASP A 419 -54.78 -8.66 -3.00
N GLU A 420 -54.36 -9.88 -2.61
CA GLU A 420 -55.01 -11.13 -3.00
C GLU A 420 -56.49 -11.18 -2.55
N GLU A 421 -56.79 -10.75 -1.32
CA GLU A 421 -58.16 -10.67 -0.80
C GLU A 421 -59.00 -9.65 -1.61
N ARG A 422 -58.42 -8.52 -2.03
CA ARG A 422 -59.09 -7.54 -2.90
C ARG A 422 -59.35 -8.11 -4.28
N GLU A 423 -58.38 -8.75 -4.91
CA GLU A 423 -58.54 -9.40 -6.22
C GLU A 423 -59.63 -10.48 -6.18
N LEU A 424 -59.66 -11.32 -5.14
CA LEU A 424 -60.70 -12.32 -4.95
C LEU A 424 -62.10 -11.69 -4.83
N ALA A 425 -62.24 -10.61 -4.06
CA ALA A 425 -63.52 -9.90 -3.94
C ALA A 425 -63.97 -9.29 -5.29
N GLU A 426 -63.03 -8.80 -6.10
CA GLU A 426 -63.33 -8.30 -7.44
C GLU A 426 -63.76 -9.41 -8.40
N LEU A 427 -63.10 -10.57 -8.35
CA LEU A 427 -63.47 -11.76 -9.10
C LEU A 427 -64.83 -12.33 -8.68
N GLU A 428 -65.13 -12.36 -7.38
CA GLU A 428 -66.46 -12.77 -6.87
C GLU A 428 -67.56 -11.83 -7.35
N ARG A 429 -67.32 -10.51 -7.31
CA ARG A 429 -68.25 -9.51 -7.85
C ARG A 429 -68.46 -9.71 -9.35
N GLY A 430 -67.39 -9.95 -10.12
CA GLY A 430 -67.46 -10.29 -11.54
C GLY A 430 -68.26 -11.56 -11.80
N SER A 431 -68.02 -12.62 -11.03
CA SER A 431 -68.76 -13.89 -11.08
C SER A 431 -70.25 -13.70 -10.77
N MET A 432 -70.59 -12.85 -9.79
CA MET A 432 -71.98 -12.54 -9.46
C MET A 432 -72.70 -11.81 -10.61
N VAL A 433 -72.01 -10.89 -11.29
CA VAL A 433 -72.54 -10.21 -12.48
C VAL A 433 -72.79 -11.23 -13.59
N LEU A 434 -71.81 -12.08 -13.90
CA LEU A 434 -71.96 -13.13 -14.91
C LEU A 434 -73.10 -14.11 -14.58
N ARG A 435 -73.28 -14.46 -13.30
CA ARG A 435 -74.40 -15.32 -12.86
C ARG A 435 -75.75 -14.65 -13.07
N LYS A 436 -75.87 -13.35 -12.77
CA LYS A 436 -77.08 -12.56 -13.04
C LYS A 436 -77.38 -12.51 -14.55
N ASP A 437 -76.36 -12.33 -15.37
CA ASP A 437 -76.53 -12.30 -16.82
C ASP A 437 -76.89 -13.67 -17.39
N LEU A 438 -76.30 -14.76 -16.87
CA LEU A 438 -76.71 -16.12 -17.20
C LEU A 438 -78.19 -16.37 -16.83
N GLU A 439 -78.63 -15.91 -15.66
CA GLU A 439 -80.03 -16.02 -15.24
C GLU A 439 -80.97 -15.23 -16.17
N LYS A 440 -80.56 -14.02 -16.61
CA LYS A 440 -81.29 -13.26 -17.63
C LYS A 440 -81.36 -14.03 -18.95
N LEU A 441 -80.26 -14.63 -19.40
CA LEU A 441 -80.23 -15.44 -20.62
C LEU A 441 -81.12 -16.68 -20.49
N CYS A 442 -81.15 -17.35 -19.34
CA CYS A 442 -82.08 -18.46 -19.09
C CYS A 442 -83.55 -18.00 -19.14
N LYS A 443 -83.87 -16.83 -18.58
CA LYS A 443 -85.21 -16.20 -18.67
C LYS A 443 -85.57 -15.84 -20.12
N LEU A 444 -84.62 -15.34 -20.91
CA LEU A 444 -84.84 -15.06 -22.33
C LEU A 444 -85.01 -16.35 -23.14
N LYS A 445 -84.23 -17.39 -22.84
CA LYS A 445 -84.35 -18.71 -23.49
C LYS A 445 -85.70 -19.36 -23.22
N THR A 446 -86.20 -19.31 -21.99
CA THR A 446 -87.54 -19.83 -21.63
C THR A 446 -88.63 -19.05 -22.34
N LYS A 447 -88.58 -17.71 -22.31
CA LYS A 447 -89.51 -16.87 -23.11
C LYS A 447 -89.47 -17.19 -24.60
N ASN A 448 -88.28 -17.42 -25.17
CA ASN A 448 -88.16 -17.76 -26.59
C ASN A 448 -88.73 -19.15 -26.89
N LYS A 449 -88.56 -20.10 -25.96
CA LYS A 449 -89.19 -21.42 -26.04
C LYS A 449 -90.71 -21.30 -26.01
N GLU A 450 -91.28 -20.54 -25.06
CA GLU A 450 -92.72 -20.28 -24.98
C GLU A 450 -93.25 -19.59 -26.25
N ARG A 451 -92.51 -18.61 -26.78
CA ARG A 451 -92.83 -17.94 -28.04
C ARG A 451 -92.84 -18.93 -29.21
N ASN A 452 -91.87 -19.84 -29.26
CA ASN A 452 -91.78 -20.87 -30.30
C ASN A 452 -92.93 -21.89 -30.18
N GLU A 453 -93.24 -22.36 -28.98
CA GLU A 453 -94.39 -23.23 -28.72
C GLU A 453 -95.71 -22.55 -29.11
N THR A 454 -95.86 -21.24 -28.85
CA THR A 454 -97.04 -20.46 -29.26
C THR A 454 -97.15 -20.38 -30.78
N LEU A 455 -96.04 -20.08 -31.47
CA LEU A 455 -96.00 -20.06 -32.94
C LEU A 455 -96.30 -21.44 -33.54
N GLU A 456 -95.81 -22.51 -32.91
CA GLU A 456 -96.08 -23.88 -33.34
C GLU A 456 -97.57 -24.23 -33.17
N MET A 457 -98.18 -23.84 -32.05
CA MET A 457 -99.63 -23.97 -31.82
C MET A 457 -100.45 -23.14 -32.82
N GLU A 458 -100.06 -21.89 -33.10
CA GLU A 458 -100.68 -21.04 -34.12
C GLU A 458 -100.56 -21.69 -35.52
N ASN A 459 -99.43 -22.32 -35.83
CA ASN A 459 -99.20 -22.98 -37.10
C ASN A 459 -100.06 -24.26 -37.21
N ILE A 460 -100.14 -25.07 -36.15
CA ILE A 460 -101.05 -26.23 -36.08
C ILE A 460 -102.51 -25.78 -36.23
N GLN A 461 -102.90 -24.69 -35.58
CA GLN A 461 -104.25 -24.13 -35.71
C GLN A 461 -104.50 -23.70 -37.16
N MET A 462 -103.55 -23.00 -37.77
CA MET A 462 -103.62 -22.58 -39.17
C MET A 462 -103.71 -23.77 -40.13
N GLU A 463 -102.90 -24.82 -39.93
CA GLU A 463 -102.99 -26.06 -40.70
C GLU A 463 -104.34 -26.76 -40.52
N THR A 464 -104.91 -26.73 -39.31
CA THR A 464 -106.22 -27.32 -39.01
C THR A 464 -107.33 -26.52 -39.69
N ASP A 465 -107.26 -25.20 -39.65
CA ASP A 465 -108.18 -24.31 -40.37
C ASP A 465 -108.08 -24.51 -41.90
N PHE A 466 -106.86 -24.70 -42.43
CA PHE A 466 -106.66 -25.07 -43.84
C PHE A 466 -107.25 -26.45 -44.16
N ARG A 467 -107.04 -27.45 -43.31
CA ARG A 467 -107.64 -28.78 -43.46
C ARG A 467 -109.17 -28.72 -43.42
N ASN A 468 -109.76 -27.93 -42.52
CA ASN A 468 -111.20 -27.77 -42.42
C ASN A 468 -111.77 -27.07 -43.67
N LYS A 469 -111.11 -26.02 -44.18
CA LYS A 469 -111.49 -25.38 -45.45
C LYS A 469 -111.43 -26.34 -46.64
N LEU A 470 -110.43 -27.23 -46.68
CA LEU A 470 -110.36 -28.32 -47.68
C LEU A 470 -111.51 -29.31 -47.53
N LYS A 471 -111.82 -29.72 -46.30
CA LYS A 471 -112.91 -30.65 -45.99
C LYS A 471 -114.30 -30.07 -46.31
N ASP A 472 -114.53 -28.79 -46.03
CA ASP A 472 -115.77 -28.10 -46.38
C ASP A 472 -115.93 -27.98 -47.91
N ALA A 473 -114.82 -27.74 -48.63
CA ALA A 473 -114.80 -27.76 -50.09
C ALA A 473 -115.06 -29.17 -50.67
N GLU A 474 -114.58 -30.23 -50.00
CA GLU A 474 -114.90 -31.62 -50.33
C GLU A 474 -116.37 -31.98 -50.02
N GLU A 475 -116.94 -31.56 -48.89
CA GLU A 475 -118.34 -31.80 -48.53
C GLU A 475 -119.31 -31.04 -49.47
N GLN A 476 -118.95 -29.85 -49.93
CA GLN A 476 -119.71 -29.12 -50.95
C GLN A 476 -119.69 -29.81 -52.33
N SER A 477 -118.64 -30.57 -52.64
CA SER A 477 -118.57 -31.48 -53.79
C SER A 477 -119.38 -32.78 -53.57
N ALA A 478 -119.41 -33.30 -52.33
CA ALA A 478 -120.20 -34.49 -51.97
C ALA A 478 -121.72 -34.24 -51.96
N ILE A 479 -122.19 -33.05 -51.58
CA ILE A 479 -123.63 -32.67 -51.62
C ILE A 479 -124.14 -32.54 -53.07
N THR A 480 -123.31 -32.09 -54.00
CA THR A 480 -123.64 -32.07 -55.44
C THR A 480 -123.66 -33.49 -56.05
N PHE A 481 -122.86 -34.42 -55.52
CA PHE A 481 -122.89 -35.84 -55.90
C PHE A 481 -124.11 -36.60 -55.31
N ASN A 482 -124.51 -36.30 -54.07
CA ASN A 482 -125.59 -37.00 -53.37
C ASN A 482 -127.00 -36.64 -53.88
N HIS A 483 -127.23 -35.41 -54.34
CA HIS A 483 -128.46 -35.06 -55.06
C HIS A 483 -128.63 -35.82 -56.39
N LYS A 484 -127.52 -36.25 -57.01
CA LYS A 484 -127.52 -37.01 -58.28
C LYS A 484 -127.81 -38.51 -58.07
N LEU A 485 -127.54 -39.05 -56.87
CA LEU A 485 -127.74 -40.46 -56.52
C LEU A 485 -129.18 -40.78 -56.04
N GLN A 486 -129.90 -39.82 -55.44
CA GLN A 486 -131.26 -40.05 -54.94
C GLN A 486 -132.34 -40.19 -56.02
N ILE A 487 -132.15 -39.60 -57.21
CA ILE A 487 -133.09 -39.73 -58.33
C ILE A 487 -133.00 -41.13 -58.97
N MET A 488 -131.78 -41.67 -59.09
CA MET A 488 -131.53 -42.97 -59.74
C MET A 488 -132.01 -44.17 -58.90
N LEU A 489 -132.11 -44.01 -57.57
CA LEU A 489 -132.52 -45.07 -56.64
C LEU A 489 -134.04 -45.18 -56.45
N TRP A 490 -134.82 -44.13 -56.73
CA TRP A 490 -136.29 -44.17 -56.70
C TRP A 490 -136.90 -44.86 -57.93
N GLU A 491 -136.28 -44.73 -59.10
CA GLU A 491 -136.74 -45.39 -60.33
C GLU A 491 -136.49 -46.91 -60.34
N ARG A 492 -135.42 -47.37 -59.67
CA ARG A 492 -135.07 -48.80 -59.52
C ARG A 492 -135.98 -49.56 -58.53
N LYS A 493 -136.58 -48.87 -57.56
CA LYS A 493 -137.36 -49.47 -56.46
C LYS A 493 -138.78 -49.89 -56.88
N THR A 494 -139.35 -49.29 -57.93
CA THR A 494 -140.69 -49.63 -58.44
C THR A 494 -140.69 -50.86 -59.37
N ILE A 495 -139.54 -51.21 -59.96
CA ILE A 495 -139.43 -52.31 -60.94
C ILE A 495 -139.11 -53.66 -60.26
N ILE A 496 -138.51 -53.68 -59.06
CA ILE A 496 -138.05 -54.92 -58.39
C ILE A 496 -139.13 -55.58 -57.49
N LEU A 497 -140.24 -54.91 -57.17
CA LEU A 497 -141.37 -55.51 -56.43
C LEU A 497 -142.41 -56.20 -57.33
N LYS A 498 -142.32 -56.03 -58.65
CA LYS A 498 -143.08 -56.81 -59.62
C LYS A 498 -142.22 -57.92 -60.16
N GLU A 499 -142.44 -59.10 -59.60
CA GLU A 499 -142.20 -60.33 -60.34
C GLU A 499 -140.70 -60.68 -60.43
N THR A 500 -140.25 -61.69 -59.72
CA THR A 500 -141.00 -62.83 -59.23
C THR A 500 -140.03 -63.62 -58.36
N ARG A 501 -140.47 -64.17 -57.23
CA ARG A 501 -140.99 -65.54 -57.22
C ARG A 501 -140.22 -66.49 -58.17
N SER A 502 -138.92 -66.65 -57.93
CA SER A 502 -138.20 -67.89 -58.21
C SER A 502 -136.84 -67.84 -57.52
N VAL A 503 -136.73 -68.70 -56.52
CA VAL A 503 -135.52 -69.01 -55.74
C VAL A 503 -134.49 -69.70 -56.66
N VAL A 504 -133.22 -69.60 -56.25
CA VAL A 504 -132.13 -70.58 -56.42
C VAL A 504 -130.97 -70.11 -57.33
N GLU A 505 -129.79 -70.21 -56.71
CA GLU A 505 -128.45 -70.53 -57.23
C GLU A 505 -127.42 -69.46 -57.64
N PHE A 506 -126.23 -69.74 -57.10
CA PHE A 506 -124.88 -69.60 -57.66
C PHE A 506 -124.01 -68.42 -57.21
N ASP A 507 -123.08 -68.77 -56.30
CA ASP A 507 -121.61 -68.69 -56.41
C ASP A 507 -120.92 -67.60 -57.27
N ILE A 508 -119.62 -67.44 -56.94
CA ILE A 508 -118.52 -66.75 -57.66
C ILE A 508 -118.15 -65.42 -56.96
N SER A 509 -117.15 -65.38 -56.07
CA SER A 509 -115.71 -65.69 -56.18
C SER A 509 -114.86 -64.55 -56.77
N GLN A 510 -113.74 -64.32 -56.07
CA GLN A 510 -112.39 -64.09 -56.61
C GLN A 510 -112.17 -62.80 -57.43
N GLY A 511 -111.00 -62.18 -57.39
CA GLY A 511 -109.69 -62.57 -56.84
C GLY A 511 -108.86 -61.31 -56.63
N ASP A 512 -107.65 -61.30 -56.11
CA ASP A 512 -106.69 -62.32 -55.68
C ASP A 512 -105.81 -61.60 -54.64
N ILE A 513 -105.48 -62.12 -53.46
CA ILE A 513 -104.59 -63.25 -53.17
C ILE A 513 -103.12 -62.97 -53.55
N GLN A 514 -102.33 -62.79 -52.47
CA GLN A 514 -100.87 -62.98 -52.26
C GLN A 514 -100.07 -61.68 -52.04
N LYS A 515 -99.27 -61.51 -50.97
CA LYS A 515 -98.70 -62.47 -50.02
C LYS A 515 -98.26 -61.77 -48.72
N MET A 516 -98.66 -62.38 -47.62
CA MET A 516 -97.90 -62.64 -46.38
C MET A 516 -97.05 -61.52 -45.77
N ASN A 517 -97.63 -60.95 -44.73
CA ASN A 517 -96.98 -60.30 -43.60
C ASN A 517 -95.96 -61.20 -42.90
N ALA A 518 -95.04 -60.49 -42.23
CA ALA A 518 -94.15 -60.90 -41.13
C ALA A 518 -92.79 -61.50 -41.58
N GLU A 519 -91.62 -60.97 -41.22
CA GLU A 519 -91.32 -59.89 -40.28
C GLU A 519 -89.83 -59.50 -40.36
N MET A 520 -89.59 -58.20 -40.57
CA MET A 520 -88.49 -57.38 -40.03
C MET A 520 -87.02 -57.61 -40.44
N HIS A 521 -86.74 -57.11 -41.65
CA HIS A 521 -85.67 -56.18 -42.05
C HIS A 521 -84.33 -56.08 -41.29
N ARG A 522 -83.29 -56.59 -41.95
CA ARG A 522 -81.98 -55.96 -42.11
C ARG A 522 -82.05 -54.82 -43.14
N MET A 523 -81.30 -53.74 -42.85
CA MET A 523 -80.50 -52.88 -43.77
C MET A 523 -81.24 -52.21 -44.97
N GLU A 524 -80.90 -51.01 -45.43
CA GLU A 524 -79.57 -50.58 -45.90
C GLU A 524 -79.34 -49.07 -45.82
N VAL A 525 -78.08 -48.80 -45.51
CA VAL A 525 -77.31 -47.57 -45.71
C VAL A 525 -76.93 -47.44 -47.19
N SER A 526 -76.75 -46.22 -47.70
CA SER A 526 -75.51 -45.73 -48.36
C SER A 526 -75.80 -44.37 -49.03
N ILE A 527 -74.88 -43.40 -49.04
CA ILE A 527 -73.65 -43.37 -49.88
C ILE A 527 -72.82 -42.14 -49.36
N PHE A 528 -71.56 -42.29 -48.90
CA PHE A 528 -70.26 -42.18 -49.66
C PHE A 528 -69.68 -40.73 -49.54
N THR A 529 -68.41 -40.37 -49.23
CA THR A 529 -67.05 -40.87 -49.61
C THR A 529 -65.89 -40.01 -48.97
N PRO A 530 -64.55 -40.22 -49.20
CA PRO A 530 -63.59 -40.58 -48.13
C PRO A 530 -62.16 -39.89 -48.18
N ASN A 531 -61.19 -40.47 -47.44
CA ASN A 531 -59.71 -40.39 -47.50
C ASN A 531 -59.03 -39.22 -46.73
N ASN A 532 -57.86 -39.33 -46.04
CA ASN A 532 -56.72 -40.25 -46.15
C ASN A 532 -55.70 -40.14 -44.95
N PHE A 533 -54.86 -41.18 -44.79
CA PHE A 533 -53.46 -41.28 -44.27
C PHE A 533 -53.03 -41.10 -42.78
N THR A 534 -52.36 -42.15 -42.30
CA THR A 534 -51.39 -42.27 -41.19
C THR A 534 -50.03 -41.62 -41.50
N LEU A 535 -49.34 -41.03 -40.51
CA LEU A 535 -47.87 -40.95 -40.49
C LEU A 535 -47.31 -40.83 -39.07
N SER A 536 -46.43 -41.76 -38.69
CA SER A 536 -45.51 -41.64 -37.56
C SER A 536 -44.16 -41.09 -38.03
N PHE A 537 -43.28 -40.74 -37.07
CA PHE A 537 -41.83 -40.51 -37.24
C PHE A 537 -41.36 -39.10 -37.65
N PHE A 538 -41.11 -38.22 -36.66
CA PHE A 538 -39.90 -37.38 -36.52
C PHE A 538 -40.04 -36.51 -35.25
N THR A 539 -39.46 -36.89 -34.10
CA THR A 539 -39.12 -36.00 -32.95
C THR A 539 -38.55 -36.81 -31.75
N SER A 540 -37.51 -37.63 -31.95
CA SER A 540 -36.96 -38.46 -30.86
C SER A 540 -35.42 -38.59 -30.85
N PHE A 541 -34.68 -37.56 -31.24
CA PHE A 541 -33.21 -37.63 -31.18
C PHE A 541 -32.51 -36.49 -30.40
N GLN A 542 -33.24 -35.52 -29.84
CA GLN A 542 -32.65 -34.51 -28.95
C GLN A 542 -33.12 -34.62 -27.49
N ASN A 543 -34.20 -35.36 -27.22
CA ASN A 543 -34.74 -35.51 -25.86
C ASN A 543 -34.11 -36.66 -25.05
N GLN A 544 -33.37 -37.58 -25.68
CA GLN A 544 -32.77 -38.72 -24.98
C GLN A 544 -31.50 -38.33 -24.21
N THR A 545 -30.65 -37.48 -24.78
CA THR A 545 -29.45 -36.95 -24.11
C THR A 545 -29.82 -36.03 -22.94
N PHE A 546 -30.87 -35.21 -23.09
CA PHE A 546 -31.36 -34.33 -22.03
C PHE A 546 -32.01 -35.11 -20.87
N LEU A 547 -32.80 -36.15 -21.16
CA LEU A 547 -33.38 -37.02 -20.14
C LEU A 547 -32.33 -37.81 -19.36
N ILE A 548 -31.28 -38.32 -20.01
CA ILE A 548 -30.17 -39.00 -19.34
C ILE A 548 -29.40 -38.04 -18.43
N THR A 549 -29.13 -36.80 -18.90
CA THR A 549 -28.44 -35.78 -18.10
C THR A 549 -29.26 -35.31 -16.90
N MET A 550 -30.58 -35.20 -17.07
CA MET A 550 -31.50 -34.86 -15.98
C MET A 550 -31.69 -36.01 -14.99
N GLN A 551 -31.72 -37.27 -15.45
CA GLN A 551 -31.73 -38.44 -14.56
C GLN A 551 -30.44 -38.56 -13.74
N ASP A 552 -29.28 -38.27 -14.34
CA ASP A 552 -28.00 -38.32 -13.63
C ASP A 552 -27.88 -37.21 -12.58
N ARG A 553 -28.39 -36.00 -12.89
CA ARG A 553 -28.54 -34.90 -11.92
C ARG A 553 -29.51 -35.24 -10.78
N ASN A 554 -30.64 -35.88 -11.10
CA ASN A 554 -31.64 -36.24 -10.10
C ASN A 554 -31.12 -37.35 -9.17
N LYS A 555 -30.38 -38.34 -9.69
CA LYS A 555 -29.66 -39.35 -8.89
C LYS A 555 -28.62 -38.72 -7.95
N LYS A 556 -27.86 -37.72 -8.42
CA LYS A 556 -26.88 -36.99 -7.61
C LYS A 556 -27.54 -36.14 -6.50
N LEU A 557 -28.63 -35.43 -6.81
CA LEU A 557 -29.42 -34.68 -5.82
C LEU A 557 -30.06 -35.61 -4.78
N GLN A 558 -30.57 -36.76 -5.19
CA GLN A 558 -31.16 -37.74 -4.28
C GLN A 558 -30.12 -38.42 -3.37
N ALA A 559 -28.87 -38.56 -3.82
CA ALA A 559 -27.74 -39.04 -3.00
C ALA A 559 -27.24 -37.98 -1.99
N VAL A 560 -27.28 -36.69 -2.36
CA VAL A 560 -26.99 -35.54 -1.47
C VAL A 560 -28.04 -35.42 -0.38
N CYS A 561 -29.33 -35.51 -0.72
CA CYS A 561 -30.43 -35.43 0.26
C CYS A 561 -30.48 -36.63 1.23
N LYS A 562 -29.90 -37.78 0.86
CA LYS A 562 -29.80 -38.98 1.72
C LYS A 562 -28.49 -39.06 2.52
N GLY A 563 -27.58 -38.09 2.38
CA GLY A 563 -26.32 -38.04 3.14
C GLY A 563 -25.27 -39.09 2.71
N ILE A 564 -25.43 -39.74 1.56
CA ILE A 564 -24.53 -40.81 1.05
C ILE A 564 -23.56 -40.27 -0.03
N TYR A 565 -23.56 -38.96 -0.26
CA TYR A 565 -22.70 -38.34 -1.27
C TYR A 565 -21.24 -38.29 -0.81
N LYS A 566 -20.41 -39.20 -1.33
CA LYS A 566 -18.95 -39.08 -1.35
C LYS A 566 -18.54 -38.32 -2.62
N PRO A 567 -17.74 -37.23 -2.53
CA PRO A 567 -17.13 -36.63 -3.71
C PRO A 567 -16.27 -37.69 -4.39
N SER A 568 -16.63 -38.07 -5.63
CA SER A 568 -15.72 -38.82 -6.50
C SER A 568 -14.70 -37.83 -7.05
N SER A 569 -13.75 -37.45 -6.21
CA SER A 569 -12.55 -36.75 -6.62
C SER A 569 -11.39 -37.67 -6.31
N SER A 570 -11.13 -38.63 -7.19
CA SER A 570 -9.76 -39.14 -7.28
C SER A 570 -8.88 -37.95 -7.71
N SER A 571 -7.70 -37.84 -7.12
CA SER A 571 -6.69 -36.83 -7.48
C SER A 571 -6.45 -36.80 -9.00
N GLU A 572 -6.61 -37.93 -9.69
CA GLU A 572 -6.45 -38.07 -11.13
C GLU A 572 -7.58 -37.43 -11.94
N THR A 573 -8.82 -37.45 -11.46
CA THR A 573 -9.96 -36.83 -12.18
C THR A 573 -9.90 -35.30 -12.09
N ILE A 574 -9.46 -34.78 -10.93
CA ILE A 574 -9.18 -33.35 -10.76
C ILE A 574 -7.96 -32.95 -11.61
N GLY A 575 -6.90 -33.77 -11.64
CA GLY A 575 -5.73 -33.54 -12.48
C GLY A 575 -6.05 -33.47 -13.97
N ALA A 576 -6.85 -34.41 -14.49
CA ALA A 576 -7.27 -34.41 -15.89
C ALA A 576 -8.17 -33.21 -16.24
N THR A 577 -9.04 -32.79 -15.31
CA THR A 577 -9.91 -31.61 -15.53
C THR A 577 -9.11 -30.31 -15.48
N LEU A 578 -8.15 -30.19 -14.57
CA LEU A 578 -7.23 -29.05 -14.51
C LEU A 578 -6.32 -28.98 -15.74
N GLN A 579 -5.87 -30.13 -16.26
CA GLN A 579 -5.08 -30.21 -17.47
C GLN A 579 -5.87 -29.80 -18.72
N SER A 580 -7.13 -30.25 -18.85
CA SER A 580 -8.01 -29.81 -19.94
C SER A 580 -8.34 -28.32 -19.86
N GLN A 581 -8.54 -27.77 -18.65
CA GLN A 581 -8.73 -26.33 -18.44
C GLN A 581 -7.47 -25.53 -18.78
N ARG A 582 -6.27 -26.06 -18.50
CA ARG A 582 -4.97 -25.48 -18.87
C ARG A 582 -4.83 -25.37 -20.40
N GLU A 583 -5.08 -26.47 -21.11
CA GLU A 583 -4.98 -26.53 -22.57
C GLU A 583 -5.94 -25.54 -23.24
N HIS A 584 -7.17 -25.44 -22.73
CA HIS A 584 -8.15 -24.46 -23.22
C HIS A 584 -7.73 -23.00 -22.92
N LEU A 585 -7.08 -22.74 -21.78
CA LEU A 585 -6.58 -21.39 -21.44
C LEU A 585 -5.40 -20.98 -22.33
N GLU A 586 -4.51 -21.92 -22.65
CA GLU A 586 -3.40 -21.69 -23.59
C GLU A 586 -3.89 -21.42 -25.00
N GLU A 587 -4.93 -22.12 -25.45
CA GLU A 587 -5.56 -21.87 -26.75
C GLU A 587 -6.26 -20.50 -26.80
N CYS A 588 -7.02 -20.13 -25.76
CA CYS A 588 -7.60 -18.79 -25.64
C CYS A 588 -6.52 -17.69 -25.57
N SER A 589 -5.39 -17.94 -24.89
CA SER A 589 -4.27 -17.00 -24.84
C SER A 589 -3.63 -16.79 -26.22
N LYS A 590 -3.47 -17.86 -27.01
CA LYS A 590 -2.99 -17.75 -28.40
C LYS A 590 -3.95 -16.96 -29.29
N VAL A 591 -5.25 -17.22 -29.18
CA VAL A 591 -6.28 -16.48 -29.95
C VAL A 591 -6.34 -15.00 -29.54
N LEU A 592 -6.20 -14.70 -28.24
CA LEU A 592 -6.14 -13.32 -27.74
C LEU A 592 -4.89 -12.59 -28.22
N LYS A 593 -3.73 -13.25 -28.26
CA LYS A 593 -2.50 -12.68 -28.84
C LYS A 593 -2.66 -12.39 -30.33
N GLN A 594 -3.21 -13.34 -31.08
CA GLN A 594 -3.48 -13.15 -32.51
C GLN A 594 -4.48 -12.00 -32.76
N SER A 595 -5.57 -11.92 -31.99
CA SER A 595 -6.53 -10.80 -32.09
C SER A 595 -5.93 -9.44 -31.71
N CYS A 596 -4.97 -9.39 -30.78
CA CYS A 596 -4.26 -8.15 -30.46
C CYS A 596 -3.29 -7.71 -31.57
N GLU A 597 -2.72 -8.67 -32.32
CA GLU A 597 -1.87 -8.38 -33.49
C GLU A 597 -2.70 -7.97 -34.70
N ASP A 598 -3.85 -8.61 -34.92
CA ASP A 598 -4.74 -8.34 -36.05
C ASP A 598 -5.55 -7.04 -35.87
N PHE A 599 -5.81 -6.60 -34.62
CA PHE A 599 -6.61 -5.40 -34.30
C PHE A 599 -5.95 -4.51 -33.23
N PRO A 600 -5.00 -3.63 -33.61
CA PRO A 600 -4.22 -2.79 -32.69
C PRO A 600 -5.07 -1.80 -31.87
N GLU A 601 -6.21 -1.39 -32.41
CA GLU A 601 -7.13 -0.41 -31.80
C GLU A 601 -7.80 -0.95 -30.52
N HIS A 602 -7.89 -2.27 -30.37
CA HIS A 602 -8.47 -2.95 -29.22
C HIS A 602 -7.43 -3.49 -28.23
N GLN A 603 -6.14 -3.25 -28.50
CA GLN A 603 -5.04 -3.73 -27.67
C GLN A 603 -5.17 -3.24 -26.22
N GLY A 604 -5.59 -2.00 -25.99
CA GLY A 604 -5.79 -1.45 -24.65
C GLY A 604 -6.91 -2.11 -23.85
N ALA A 605 -7.98 -2.57 -24.51
CA ALA A 605 -9.11 -3.25 -23.85
C ALA A 605 -8.82 -4.74 -23.60
N LEU A 606 -8.02 -5.37 -24.46
CA LEU A 606 -7.67 -6.79 -24.38
C LEU A 606 -6.42 -7.04 -23.50
N HIS A 607 -5.57 -6.03 -23.27
CA HIS A 607 -4.34 -6.15 -22.48
C HIS A 607 -4.53 -6.71 -21.06
N PRO A 608 -5.56 -6.29 -20.28
CA PRO A 608 -5.79 -6.83 -18.93
C PRO A 608 -6.19 -8.31 -18.97
N VAL A 609 -6.94 -8.73 -19.99
CA VAL A 609 -7.38 -10.12 -20.16
C VAL A 609 -6.22 -11.00 -20.59
N THR A 610 -5.35 -10.51 -21.46
CA THR A 610 -4.12 -11.20 -21.87
C THR A 610 -3.14 -11.36 -20.70
N LEU A 611 -2.94 -10.32 -19.89
CA LEU A 611 -2.13 -10.38 -18.68
C LEU A 611 -2.70 -11.35 -17.62
N ALA A 612 -4.02 -11.36 -17.45
CA ALA A 612 -4.68 -12.29 -16.54
C ALA A 612 -4.54 -13.75 -17.00
N ALA A 613 -4.70 -14.01 -18.31
CA ALA A 613 -4.49 -15.34 -18.89
C ALA A 613 -3.03 -15.82 -18.72
N GLU A 614 -2.05 -14.95 -18.95
CA GLU A 614 -0.62 -15.27 -18.75
C GLU A 614 -0.26 -15.49 -17.28
N ALA A 615 -0.84 -14.71 -16.37
CA ALA A 615 -0.67 -14.89 -14.93
C ALA A 615 -1.25 -16.24 -14.46
N PHE A 616 -2.43 -16.62 -14.95
CA PHE A 616 -3.04 -17.91 -14.64
C PHE A 616 -2.24 -19.09 -15.19
N ILE A 617 -1.69 -18.98 -16.41
CA ILE A 617 -0.80 -20.02 -16.97
C ILE A 617 0.49 -20.14 -16.13
N LYS A 618 1.07 -19.02 -15.67
CA LYS A 618 2.24 -19.04 -14.77
C LYS A 618 1.94 -19.69 -13.42
N ILE A 619 0.79 -19.43 -12.83
CA ILE A 619 0.36 -20.03 -11.57
C ILE A 619 0.11 -21.54 -11.73
N ALA A 620 -0.42 -21.98 -12.88
CA ALA A 620 -0.63 -23.40 -13.18
C ALA A 620 0.67 -24.18 -13.50
N ASN A 621 1.79 -23.49 -13.71
CA ASN A 621 3.11 -24.08 -13.98
C ASN A 621 4.03 -24.16 -12.75
N GLN A 622 3.60 -23.61 -11.60
CA GLN A 622 4.21 -23.80 -10.28
C GLN A 622 3.54 -24.97 -9.57
#